data_AF-A0A3M1CVB9-F1
#
_entry.id   AF-A0A3M1CVB9-F1
#
_cell.length_a   1.000
_cell.length_b   1.000
_cell.length_c   1.000
_cell.angle_alpha   90.00
_cell.angle_beta   90.00
_cell.angle_gamma   90.00
#
_symmetry.space_group_name_H-M   'P 1'
#
loop_
_entity.id
_entity.type
_entity.pdbx_description
1 polymer ?
#
loop_
_entity_poly.entity_id
_entity_poly.type
_entity_poly.pdbx_seq_one_letter_code
_entity_poly.pdbx_strand_id
1 'polypeptide(L)'
;MRVTFSMLKGLEGIADKEGAIVGTVRWMLIDTEQRRAAALALRGRGISGEKWVDVADVKRVGRDVLFITSEQNIADKAPAGRDVRNLLGLPVTSLDGKRLGTLEDIVMDTKSWKIGSVVLSGGGEVDLGPEAVLGEDTVLLQKGAQDQVRMPRRGQSGRGLLDRVFGQEENAGKAGAKKGKGG
;
A
#
# COMPACT_ATOMS: atom_id res chain seq x y z
N MET A 1 -10.23 -0.89 8.63
CA MET A 1 -10.02 0.11 7.56
C MET A 1 -9.09 -0.54 6.57
N ARG A 2 -9.32 -0.38 5.27
CA ARG A 2 -8.43 -0.97 4.26
C ARG A 2 -7.27 -0.01 3.98
N VAL A 3 -6.05 -0.53 4.06
CA VAL A 3 -4.83 0.21 3.71
C VAL A 3 -3.96 -0.65 2.81
N THR A 4 -3.23 -0.01 1.91
CA THR A 4 -2.17 -0.69 1.16
C THR A 4 -0.88 -0.73 1.96
N PHE A 5 0.06 -1.61 1.61
CA PHE A 5 1.39 -1.56 2.20
C PHE A 5 2.09 -0.23 1.86
N SER A 6 1.93 0.29 0.65
CA SER A 6 2.47 1.61 0.29
C SER A 6 1.97 2.75 1.17
N MET A 7 0.70 2.73 1.60
CA MET A 7 0.14 3.74 2.52
C MET A 7 0.74 3.65 3.93
N LEU A 8 1.18 2.47 4.37
CA LEU A 8 1.82 2.31 5.67
C LEU A 8 3.26 2.80 5.66
N LYS A 9 3.96 2.72 4.53
CA LYS A 9 5.36 3.16 4.44
C LYS A 9 5.48 4.65 4.70
N GLY A 10 6.41 5.01 5.58
CA GLY A 10 6.68 6.40 5.94
C GLY A 10 5.79 6.94 7.06
N LEU A 11 4.76 6.22 7.52
CA LEU A 11 3.99 6.63 8.68
C LEU A 11 4.90 6.72 9.92
N GLU A 12 4.70 7.76 10.72
CA GLU A 12 5.43 7.94 11.98
C GLU A 12 4.79 7.09 13.08
N GLY A 13 5.59 6.21 13.69
CA GLY A 13 5.17 5.44 14.85
C GLY A 13 5.23 6.29 16.11
N ILE A 14 4.12 6.36 16.85
CA ILE A 14 4.02 7.01 18.16
C ILE A 14 3.62 5.97 19.19
N ALA A 15 4.40 5.85 20.27
CA ALA A 15 4.04 5.07 21.43
C ALA A 15 2.99 5.82 22.25
N ASP A 16 1.78 5.27 22.32
CA ASP A 16 0.57 5.93 22.84
C ASP A 16 0.66 6.20 24.35
N LYS A 17 1.30 5.31 25.12
CA LYS A 17 1.49 5.50 26.57
C LYS A 17 2.53 6.57 26.90
N GLU A 18 3.63 6.61 26.16
CA GLU A 18 4.76 7.51 26.41
C GLU A 18 4.63 8.85 25.66
N GLY A 19 3.78 8.92 24.63
CA GLY A 19 3.66 10.09 23.76
C GLY A 19 4.92 10.33 22.91
N ALA A 20 5.74 9.30 22.69
CA ALA A 20 7.06 9.41 22.10
C ALA A 20 7.08 8.87 20.66
N ILE A 21 7.87 9.50 19.80
CA ILE A 21 8.10 9.06 18.42
C ILE A 21 9.13 7.94 18.42
N VAL A 22 8.73 6.78 17.91
CA VAL A 22 9.57 5.57 17.93
C VAL A 22 10.26 5.27 16.60
N GLY A 23 9.79 5.88 15.51
CA GLY A 23 10.41 5.76 14.19
C GLY A 23 9.43 5.93 13.04
N THR A 24 9.88 5.56 11.84
CA THR A 24 9.04 5.55 10.63
C THR A 24 8.93 4.15 10.06
N VAL A 25 7.74 3.79 9.58
CA VAL A 25 7.51 2.46 8.98
C VAL A 25 8.29 2.33 7.67
N ARG A 26 9.10 1.28 7.54
CA ARG A 26 9.94 1.01 6.36
C ARG A 26 9.36 -0.12 5.51
N TRP A 27 9.10 -1.25 6.15
CA TRP A 27 8.53 -2.44 5.52
C TRP A 27 7.77 -3.28 6.55
N MET A 28 7.25 -4.42 6.10
CA MET A 28 6.35 -5.27 6.86
C MET A 28 6.72 -6.74 6.65
N LEU A 29 6.65 -7.52 7.72
CA LEU A 29 6.65 -8.98 7.64
C LEU A 29 5.22 -9.48 7.57
N ILE A 30 5.03 -10.56 6.81
CA ILE A 30 3.75 -11.25 6.69
C ILE A 30 3.88 -12.71 7.07
N ASP A 31 2.81 -13.24 7.62
CA ASP A 31 2.54 -14.68 7.69
C ASP A 31 1.78 -15.06 6.42
N THR A 32 2.44 -15.80 5.52
CA THR A 32 1.86 -16.21 4.23
C THR A 32 0.83 -17.32 4.38
N GLU A 33 0.91 -18.14 5.43
CA GLU A 33 -0.05 -19.21 5.70
C GLU A 33 -1.36 -18.62 6.24
N GLN A 34 -1.25 -17.72 7.22
CA GLN A 34 -2.39 -17.04 7.81
C GLN A 34 -2.89 -15.85 6.98
N ARG A 35 -2.13 -15.44 5.96
CA ARG A 35 -2.37 -14.25 5.10
C ARG A 35 -2.62 -13.01 5.94
N ARG A 36 -1.69 -12.75 6.86
CA ARG A 36 -1.78 -11.64 7.82
C ARG A 36 -0.45 -10.91 7.87
N ALA A 37 -0.49 -9.60 8.10
CA ALA A 37 0.70 -8.91 8.58
C ALA A 37 1.12 -9.49 9.94
N ALA A 38 2.43 -9.64 10.14
CA ALA A 38 3.01 -10.15 11.39
C ALA A 38 3.68 -9.01 12.16
N ALA A 39 4.50 -8.21 11.50
CA ALA A 39 5.21 -7.10 12.13
C ALA A 39 5.53 -5.97 11.17
N LEU A 40 5.77 -4.78 11.71
CA LEU A 40 6.24 -3.62 10.98
C LEU A 40 7.68 -3.29 11.39
N ALA A 41 8.54 -3.04 10.40
CA ALA A 41 9.87 -2.51 10.62
C ALA A 41 9.81 -0.99 10.77
N LEU A 42 10.35 -0.49 11.87
CA LEU A 42 10.48 0.91 12.21
C LEU A 42 11.94 1.33 12.11
N ARG A 43 12.19 2.49 11.51
CA ARG A 43 13.49 3.14 11.52
C ARG A 43 13.48 4.35 12.44
N GLY A 44 14.28 4.29 13.50
CA GLY A 44 14.50 5.40 14.42
C GLY A 44 15.28 6.56 13.79
N ARG A 45 15.39 7.67 14.53
CA ARG A 45 16.25 8.81 14.13
C ARG A 45 17.71 8.45 14.41
N GLY A 46 18.57 8.50 13.38
CA GLY A 46 20.02 8.28 13.50
C GLY A 46 20.52 6.96 12.89
N ILE A 47 21.60 6.42 13.46
CA ILE A 47 22.30 5.20 13.02
C ILE A 47 21.71 3.93 13.69
N SER A 48 20.64 4.06 14.47
CA SER A 48 20.02 2.89 15.08
C SER A 48 19.55 1.92 14.00
N GLY A 49 19.76 0.62 14.23
CA GLY A 49 19.22 -0.44 13.39
C GLY A 49 17.69 -0.40 13.30
N GLU A 50 17.16 -1.30 12.49
CA GLU A 50 15.71 -1.46 12.40
C GLU A 50 15.17 -2.05 13.68
N LYS A 51 14.04 -1.49 14.11
CA LYS A 51 13.26 -2.00 15.21
C LYS A 51 11.97 -2.60 14.70
N TRP A 52 11.36 -3.49 15.46
CA TRP A 52 10.21 -4.26 15.05
C TRP A 52 9.08 -4.10 16.04
N VAL A 53 7.86 -3.96 15.53
CA VAL A 53 6.64 -3.97 16.34
C VAL A 53 5.69 -5.02 15.79
N ASP A 54 5.14 -5.87 16.66
CA ASP A 54 4.09 -6.81 16.28
C ASP A 54 2.83 -6.03 15.91
N VAL A 55 2.12 -6.46 14.87
CA VAL A 55 0.87 -5.77 14.47
C VAL A 55 -0.23 -5.87 15.53
N ALA A 56 -0.16 -6.85 16.43
CA ALA A 56 -1.03 -6.96 17.60
C ALA A 56 -0.84 -5.79 18.59
N ASP A 57 0.33 -5.16 18.59
CA ASP A 57 0.64 -4.02 19.45
C ASP A 57 0.33 -2.67 18.81
N VAL A 58 -0.11 -2.68 17.54
CA VAL A 58 -0.62 -1.48 16.86
C VAL A 58 -2.08 -1.25 17.25
N LYS A 59 -2.32 -0.16 17.98
CA LYS A 59 -3.65 0.23 18.46
C LYS A 59 -4.50 0.85 17.35
N ARG A 60 -3.90 1.67 16.49
CA ARG A 60 -4.61 2.40 15.44
C ARG A 60 -3.67 2.87 14.33
N VAL A 61 -4.17 2.84 13.10
CA VAL A 61 -3.54 3.50 11.95
C VAL A 61 -4.30 4.82 11.70
N GLY A 62 -3.59 5.94 11.74
CA GLY A 62 -4.07 7.26 11.35
C GLY A 62 -3.72 7.59 9.90
N ARG A 63 -3.91 8.85 9.49
CA ARG A 63 -3.54 9.30 8.14
C ARG A 63 -2.02 9.32 7.93
N ASP A 64 -1.29 9.86 8.91
CA ASP A 64 0.16 10.10 8.82
C ASP A 64 0.93 9.44 9.98
N VAL A 65 0.21 8.76 10.88
CA VAL A 65 0.72 8.25 12.16
C VAL A 65 0.24 6.83 12.43
N LEU A 66 1.10 6.00 12.99
CA LEU A 66 0.82 4.67 13.52
C LEU A 66 0.89 4.72 15.05
N PHE A 67 -0.23 4.45 15.74
CA PHE A 67 -0.26 4.41 17.21
C PHE A 67 0.11 3.01 17.69
N ILE A 68 1.22 2.89 18.39
CA ILE A 68 1.75 1.68 19.01
C ILE A 68 1.46 1.74 20.51
N THR A 69 1.17 0.60 21.13
CA THR A 69 0.73 0.59 22.54
C THR A 69 1.77 1.17 23.50
N SER A 70 3.05 0.82 23.35
CA SER A 70 4.15 1.29 24.21
C SER A 70 5.50 1.11 23.51
N GLU A 71 6.51 1.87 23.92
CA GLU A 71 7.90 1.64 23.47
C GLU A 71 8.44 0.26 23.86
N GLN A 72 7.94 -0.35 24.94
CA GLN A 72 8.40 -1.67 25.41
C GLN A 72 8.04 -2.81 24.44
N ASN A 73 7.06 -2.58 23.57
CA ASN A 73 6.62 -3.54 22.55
C ASN A 73 7.50 -3.50 21.29
N ILE A 74 8.56 -2.71 21.31
CA ILE A 74 9.48 -2.54 20.19
C ILE A 74 10.74 -3.36 20.43
N ALA A 75 10.99 -4.31 19.53
CA ALA A 75 12.11 -5.24 19.62
C ALA A 75 13.20 -4.92 18.60
N ASP A 76 14.46 -5.18 18.94
CA ASP A 76 15.58 -5.08 17.98
C ASP A 76 15.65 -6.29 17.05
N LYS A 77 15.06 -7.43 17.45
CA LYS A 77 15.04 -8.67 16.67
C LYS A 77 13.74 -8.80 15.89
N ALA A 78 13.85 -9.10 14.60
CA ALA A 78 12.71 -9.43 13.75
C ALA A 78 11.99 -10.70 14.24
N PRO A 79 10.64 -10.70 14.32
CA PRO A 79 9.88 -11.92 14.53
C PRO A 79 9.90 -12.79 13.25
N ALA A 80 9.31 -13.99 13.35
CA ALA A 80 9.12 -14.84 12.19
C ALA A 80 8.16 -14.20 11.18
N GLY A 81 8.47 -14.34 9.89
CA GLY A 81 7.64 -13.87 8.80
C GLY A 81 8.44 -13.65 7.53
N ARG A 82 7.73 -13.50 6.41
CA ARG A 82 8.30 -13.18 5.11
C ARG A 82 8.28 -11.68 4.89
N ASP A 83 9.37 -11.11 4.39
CA ASP A 83 9.38 -9.70 3.97
C ASP A 83 8.42 -9.49 2.79
N VAL A 84 7.48 -8.55 2.93
CA VAL A 84 6.51 -8.21 1.89
C VAL A 84 7.19 -7.82 0.57
N ARG A 85 8.41 -7.26 0.62
CA ARG A 85 9.20 -6.88 -0.57
C ARG A 85 9.56 -8.10 -1.42
N ASN A 86 9.65 -9.29 -0.82
CA ASN A 86 9.91 -10.53 -1.54
C ASN A 86 8.66 -11.04 -2.28
N LEU A 87 7.49 -10.42 -2.08
CA LEU A 87 6.29 -10.66 -2.88
C LEU A 87 6.11 -9.65 -4.01
N LEU A 88 6.56 -8.41 -3.81
CA LEU A 88 6.38 -7.36 -4.81
C LEU A 88 7.14 -7.72 -6.09
N GLY A 89 6.47 -7.55 -7.24
CA GLY A 89 6.99 -7.92 -8.56
C GLY A 89 6.74 -9.37 -8.96
N LEU A 90 6.30 -10.25 -8.05
CA LEU A 90 5.98 -11.63 -8.41
C LEU A 90 4.82 -11.69 -9.43
N PRO A 91 4.83 -12.64 -10.37
CA PRO A 91 3.70 -12.90 -11.24
C PRO A 91 2.45 -13.25 -10.43
N VAL A 92 1.30 -12.75 -10.88
CA VAL A 92 -0.01 -13.11 -10.34
C VAL A 92 -0.77 -13.90 -11.38
N THR A 93 -1.14 -15.13 -11.05
CA THR A 93 -1.80 -16.07 -11.96
C THR A 93 -3.01 -16.70 -11.28
N SER A 94 -4.06 -17.00 -12.03
CA SER A 94 -5.22 -17.74 -11.51
C SER A 94 -5.04 -19.26 -11.64
N LEU A 95 -5.82 -20.02 -10.88
CA LEU A 95 -5.80 -21.49 -10.90
C LEU A 95 -6.26 -22.11 -12.23
N ASP A 96 -6.89 -21.35 -13.12
CA ASP A 96 -7.16 -21.73 -14.51
C ASP A 96 -6.01 -21.37 -15.48
N GLY A 97 -4.85 -20.98 -14.96
CA GLY A 97 -3.62 -20.76 -15.73
C GLY A 97 -3.52 -19.40 -16.41
N LYS A 98 -4.43 -18.46 -16.13
CA LYS A 98 -4.38 -17.13 -16.73
C LYS A 98 -3.45 -16.23 -15.94
N ARG A 99 -2.61 -15.47 -16.65
CA ARG A 99 -1.76 -14.44 -16.04
C ARG A 99 -2.51 -13.12 -15.94
N LEU A 100 -2.59 -12.56 -14.74
CA LEU A 100 -3.29 -11.30 -14.47
C LEU A 100 -2.34 -10.10 -14.48
N GLY A 101 -1.08 -10.29 -14.08
CA GLY A 101 -0.08 -9.21 -14.03
C GLY A 101 1.09 -9.56 -13.12
N THR A 102 1.67 -8.53 -12.48
CA THR A 102 2.61 -8.69 -11.37
C THR A 102 2.08 -8.01 -10.12
N LEU A 103 2.46 -8.50 -8.95
CA LEU A 103 2.05 -7.93 -7.67
C LEU A 103 2.70 -6.57 -7.45
N GLU A 104 1.90 -5.50 -7.41
CA GLU A 104 2.35 -4.12 -7.15
C GLU A 104 2.23 -3.76 -5.67
N ASP A 105 1.15 -4.18 -5.02
CA ASP A 105 0.89 -3.89 -3.61
C ASP A 105 -0.07 -4.93 -2.99
N ILE A 106 -0.21 -4.92 -1.67
CA ILE A 106 -1.18 -5.72 -0.93
C ILE A 106 -2.11 -4.81 -0.14
N VAL A 107 -3.39 -5.18 -0.06
CA VAL A 107 -4.40 -4.46 0.72
C VAL A 107 -4.74 -5.29 1.94
N MET A 108 -4.70 -4.66 3.11
CA MET A 108 -5.01 -5.30 4.38
C MET A 108 -6.05 -4.52 5.17
N ASP A 109 -6.82 -5.24 6.00
CA ASP A 109 -7.69 -4.61 6.99
C ASP A 109 -6.91 -4.34 8.29
N THR A 110 -6.85 -3.09 8.74
CA THR A 110 -6.07 -2.68 9.92
C THR A 110 -6.66 -3.12 11.26
N LYS A 111 -7.86 -3.71 11.30
CA LYS A 111 -8.42 -4.26 12.56
C LYS A 111 -7.96 -5.70 12.77
N SER A 112 -7.96 -6.48 11.71
CA SER A 112 -7.61 -7.90 11.72
C SER A 112 -6.19 -8.18 11.23
N TRP A 113 -5.55 -7.20 10.61
CA TRP A 113 -4.29 -7.28 9.87
C TRP A 113 -4.28 -8.32 8.74
N LYS A 114 -5.45 -8.83 8.35
CA LYS A 114 -5.59 -9.80 7.26
C LYS A 114 -5.41 -9.12 5.91
N ILE A 115 -4.65 -9.77 5.04
CA ILE A 115 -4.45 -9.39 3.65
C ILE A 115 -5.69 -9.87 2.88
N GLY A 116 -6.48 -8.93 2.38
CA GLY A 116 -7.76 -9.21 1.74
C GLY A 116 -7.71 -9.17 0.22
N SER A 117 -6.81 -8.37 -0.35
CA SER A 117 -6.65 -8.25 -1.79
C SER A 117 -5.23 -7.90 -2.19
N VAL A 118 -4.94 -8.05 -3.49
CA VAL A 118 -3.70 -7.66 -4.13
C VAL A 118 -3.96 -6.57 -5.16
N VAL A 119 -2.98 -5.69 -5.34
CA VAL A 119 -2.95 -4.70 -6.41
C VAL A 119 -2.00 -5.20 -7.47
N LEU A 120 -2.46 -5.24 -8.72
CA LEU A 120 -1.72 -5.66 -9.89
C LEU A 120 -1.02 -4.45 -10.52
N SER A 121 0.08 -4.70 -11.22
CA SER A 121 0.73 -3.75 -12.12
C SER A 121 -0.30 -3.12 -13.06
N GLY A 122 -0.53 -1.81 -12.92
CA GLY A 122 -1.58 -1.07 -13.62
C GLY A 122 -2.75 -0.64 -12.73
N GLY A 123 -2.67 -0.90 -11.43
CA GLY A 123 -3.58 -0.42 -10.40
C GLY A 123 -4.84 -1.26 -10.19
N GLY A 124 -5.04 -2.35 -10.96
CA GLY A 124 -6.19 -3.23 -10.80
C GLY A 124 -6.13 -4.00 -9.48
N GLU A 125 -7.24 -4.09 -8.75
CA GLU A 125 -7.31 -4.79 -7.46
C GLU A 125 -8.10 -6.10 -7.58
N VAL A 126 -7.59 -7.18 -6.96
CA VAL A 126 -8.26 -8.50 -6.93
C VAL A 126 -8.29 -9.05 -5.51
N ASP A 127 -9.47 -9.47 -5.04
CA ASP A 127 -9.61 -10.08 -3.72
C ASP A 127 -8.93 -11.47 -3.65
N LEU A 128 -8.29 -11.75 -2.53
CA LEU A 128 -7.72 -13.05 -2.21
C LEU A 128 -8.84 -14.00 -1.76
N GLY A 129 -9.22 -14.93 -2.62
CA GLY A 129 -10.18 -15.99 -2.29
C GLY A 129 -9.60 -17.04 -1.33
N PRO A 130 -10.41 -17.99 -0.83
CA PRO A 130 -9.95 -19.01 0.11
C PRO A 130 -8.79 -19.86 -0.43
N GLU A 131 -8.77 -20.12 -1.74
CA GLU A 131 -7.73 -20.91 -2.43
C GLU A 131 -6.47 -20.12 -2.79
N ALA A 132 -6.43 -18.81 -2.52
CA ALA A 132 -5.32 -17.97 -2.92
C ALA A 132 -4.06 -18.24 -2.09
N VAL A 133 -2.90 -18.35 -2.75
CA VAL A 133 -1.60 -18.67 -2.15
C VAL A 133 -0.59 -17.57 -2.45
N LEU A 134 0.08 -17.08 -1.41
CA LEU A 134 1.22 -16.15 -1.51
C LEU A 134 2.52 -16.96 -1.58
N GLY A 135 2.77 -17.59 -2.74
CA GLY A 135 3.88 -18.50 -2.96
C GLY A 135 5.23 -17.80 -3.08
N GLU A 136 6.32 -18.58 -3.11
CA GLU A 136 7.69 -18.06 -3.20
C GLU A 136 7.92 -17.29 -4.50
N ASP A 137 7.57 -17.90 -5.64
CA ASP A 137 7.82 -17.35 -6.98
C ASP A 137 6.57 -16.78 -7.67
N THR A 138 5.38 -17.04 -7.14
CA THR A 138 4.12 -16.64 -7.77
C THR A 138 3.00 -16.46 -6.75
N VAL A 139 2.08 -15.55 -7.04
CA VAL A 139 0.81 -15.42 -6.33
C VAL A 139 -0.27 -16.14 -7.12
N LEU A 140 -0.85 -17.18 -6.52
CA LEU A 140 -1.95 -17.95 -7.11
C LEU A 140 -3.28 -17.43 -6.59
N LEU A 141 -4.21 -17.16 -7.49
CA LEU A 141 -5.57 -16.72 -7.19
C LEU A 141 -6.60 -17.76 -7.63
N GLN A 142 -7.81 -17.66 -7.07
CA GLN A 142 -8.96 -18.49 -7.43
C GLN A 142 -9.25 -18.51 -8.94
N LYS A 143 -9.95 -19.55 -9.41
CA LYS A 143 -10.45 -19.62 -10.80
C LYS A 143 -11.34 -18.42 -11.11
N GLY A 144 -11.21 -17.86 -12.32
CA GLY A 144 -11.99 -16.70 -12.73
C GLY A 144 -11.60 -15.39 -12.04
N ALA A 145 -10.45 -15.34 -11.35
CA ALA A 145 -9.97 -14.10 -10.71
C ALA A 145 -9.78 -12.93 -11.70
N GLN A 146 -9.52 -13.23 -12.99
CA GLN A 146 -9.38 -12.20 -14.02
C GLN A 146 -10.66 -11.36 -14.18
N ASP A 147 -11.83 -11.97 -14.07
CA ASP A 147 -13.12 -11.28 -14.21
C ASP A 147 -13.47 -10.46 -12.96
N GLN A 148 -12.72 -10.65 -11.87
CA GLN A 148 -12.89 -9.95 -10.59
C GLN A 148 -11.96 -8.74 -10.45
N VAL A 149 -11.10 -8.47 -11.44
CA VAL A 149 -10.17 -7.34 -11.41
C VAL A 149 -10.95 -6.03 -11.42
N ARG A 150 -10.88 -5.30 -10.30
CA ARG A 150 -11.49 -3.98 -10.14
C ARG A 150 -10.48 -2.91 -10.54
N MET A 151 -10.71 -2.26 -11.67
CA MET A 151 -9.88 -1.14 -12.08
C MET A 151 -10.22 0.12 -11.27
N PRO A 152 -9.22 0.94 -10.91
CA PRO A 152 -9.46 2.24 -10.32
C PRO A 152 -10.23 3.07 -11.36
N ARG A 153 -11.29 3.76 -10.93
CA ARG A 153 -12.03 4.65 -11.81
C ARG A 153 -11.06 5.72 -12.33
N ARG A 154 -10.80 5.74 -13.64
CA ARG A 154 -10.06 6.82 -14.32
C ARG A 154 -10.70 8.15 -13.90
N GLY A 155 -10.01 8.91 -13.05
CA GLY A 155 -10.52 10.16 -12.49
C GLY A 155 -10.13 10.43 -11.04
N GLN A 156 -9.66 9.43 -10.28
CA GLN A 156 -9.27 9.60 -8.87
C GLN A 156 -7.76 9.50 -8.61
N SER A 157 -6.98 9.08 -9.60
CA SER A 157 -5.53 9.27 -9.63
C SER A 157 -5.25 10.75 -9.85
N GLY A 158 -5.01 11.50 -8.77
CA GLY A 158 -4.65 12.91 -8.86
C GLY A 158 -3.52 13.13 -9.88
N ARG A 159 -3.72 14.14 -10.74
CA ARG A 159 -2.71 14.81 -11.60
C ARG A 159 -1.31 14.24 -11.44
N GLY A 160 -1.00 13.26 -12.30
CA GLY A 160 0.32 12.66 -12.39
C GLY A 160 1.38 13.73 -12.65
N LEU A 161 2.63 13.41 -12.33
CA LEU A 161 3.79 14.28 -12.54
C LEU A 161 3.94 14.71 -14.01
N LEU A 162 3.48 13.88 -14.95
CA LEU A 162 3.54 14.15 -16.39
C LEU A 162 2.50 15.20 -16.85
N ASP A 163 1.30 15.24 -16.28
CA ASP A 163 0.29 16.27 -16.61
C ASP A 163 0.73 17.68 -16.20
N ARG A 164 1.62 17.79 -15.21
CA ARG A 164 2.19 19.07 -14.76
C ARG A 164 3.32 19.59 -15.65
N VAL A 165 4.03 18.71 -16.34
CA VAL A 165 5.14 19.08 -17.21
C VAL A 165 4.66 19.35 -18.64
N PHE A 166 3.60 18.67 -19.08
CA PHE A 166 3.12 18.75 -20.47
C PHE A 166 1.75 19.42 -20.64
N GLY A 167 1.09 19.86 -19.57
CA GLY A 167 -0.31 20.34 -19.60
C GLY A 167 -0.52 21.86 -19.59
N GLN A 168 0.49 22.69 -19.88
CA GLN A 168 0.39 24.14 -19.73
C GLN A 168 0.65 24.92 -21.02
N GLU A 169 -0.01 24.56 -22.14
CA GLU A 169 0.19 25.33 -23.37
C GLU A 169 -1.01 25.28 -24.36
N GLU A 170 -2.25 25.52 -23.92
CA GLU A 170 -3.33 25.71 -24.91
C GLU A 170 -4.55 26.54 -24.44
N ASN A 171 -4.32 27.63 -23.70
CA ASN A 171 -5.39 28.63 -23.48
C ASN A 171 -4.82 30.06 -23.43
N ALA A 172 -4.23 30.49 -24.54
CA ALA A 172 -3.95 31.89 -24.81
C ALA A 172 -4.50 32.24 -26.20
N GLY A 173 -5.80 32.51 -26.29
CA GLY A 173 -6.38 32.98 -27.55
C GLY A 173 -7.89 33.13 -27.52
N LYS A 174 -8.36 34.31 -27.09
CA LYS A 174 -9.48 35.11 -27.68
C LYS A 174 -10.08 36.08 -26.66
N ALA A 175 -9.36 37.16 -26.38
CA ALA A 175 -9.93 38.49 -26.18
C ALA A 175 -9.44 39.32 -27.38
N GLY A 176 -10.17 40.20 -28.06
CA GLY A 176 -11.54 40.68 -27.99
C GLY A 176 -11.61 41.78 -29.07
N ALA A 177 -12.50 41.65 -30.06
CA ALA A 177 -12.68 42.67 -31.08
C ALA A 177 -14.17 42.99 -31.20
N LYS A 178 -14.64 43.95 -30.39
CA LYS A 178 -16.00 44.48 -30.46
C LYS A 178 -15.98 45.75 -31.31
N LYS A 179 -16.53 45.63 -32.53
CA LYS A 179 -16.83 46.74 -33.44
C LYS A 179 -17.77 47.75 -32.76
N GLY A 180 -17.35 49.01 -32.69
CA GLY A 180 -18.25 50.16 -32.49
C GLY A 180 -18.70 50.67 -33.86
N LYS A 181 -20.02 50.77 -34.05
CA LYS A 181 -20.70 51.38 -35.21
C LYS A 181 -21.74 52.34 -34.65
N GLY A 182 -21.75 53.58 -35.14
CA GLY A 182 -22.70 54.64 -34.79
C GLY A 182 -21.94 55.92 -34.47
N GLY A 183 -22.21 57.06 -35.07
CA GLY A 183 -23.16 57.45 -36.12
C GLY A 183 -22.75 58.83 -36.63
#